data_AF-A0A5B7TKL2-F1
#
_entry.id   AF-A0A5B7TKL2-F1
#
_cell.length_a   1.000
_cell.length_b   1.000
_cell.length_c   1.000
_cell.angle_alpha   90.00
_cell.angle_beta   90.00
_cell.angle_gamma   90.00
#
_symmetry.space_group_name_H-M   'P 1'
#
loop_
_entity.id
_entity.type
_entity.pdbx_description
1 polymer ?
#
loop_
_entity_poly.entity_id
_entity_poly.type
_entity_poly.pdbx_seq_one_letter_code
_entity_poly.pdbx_strand_id
1 'polypeptide(L)'
;MYYRYNGKCYNINDLYASLKKKRGKAKILSSVIVGIGFDENGNKVKAKIVFLRDNNRSHNYLTLISTDITLNDEEIIRIYVKRWDIEVFFKMNESFLKLGKEFQSCSYDSMVAHTSIVFTKYIMLLIENRNIKDLRTIAGLFFSML
;
A
#
# COMPACT_ATOMS: atom_id res chain seq x y z
N MET A 1 16.48 2.01 -12.37
CA MET A 1 16.16 0.58 -12.20
C MET A 1 15.70 0.04 -13.55
N TYR A 2 16.27 -1.06 -14.02
CA TYR A 2 15.97 -1.61 -15.35
C TYR A 2 15.23 -2.94 -15.22
N TYR A 3 14.18 -3.11 -16.01
CA TYR A 3 13.35 -4.31 -16.03
C TYR A 3 13.61 -5.11 -17.29
N ARG A 4 13.81 -6.43 -17.13
CA ARG A 4 14.08 -7.32 -18.25
C ARG A 4 12.75 -7.85 -18.80
N TYR A 5 12.43 -7.45 -20.03
CA TYR A 5 11.21 -7.84 -20.74
C TYR A 5 11.56 -8.17 -22.20
N ASN A 6 11.08 -9.31 -22.71
CA ASN A 6 11.39 -9.80 -24.07
C ASN A 6 12.89 -9.78 -24.42
N GLY A 7 13.75 -10.14 -23.47
CA GLY A 7 15.21 -10.21 -23.67
C GLY A 7 15.93 -8.86 -23.64
N LYS A 8 15.21 -7.73 -23.57
CA LYS A 8 15.77 -6.38 -23.50
C LYS A 8 15.54 -5.76 -22.12
N CYS A 9 16.35 -4.78 -21.78
CA CYS A 9 16.22 -4.01 -20.54
C CYS A 9 15.47 -2.70 -20.83
N TYR A 10 14.42 -2.43 -20.06
CA TYR A 10 13.58 -1.24 -20.21
C TYR A 10 13.53 -0.44 -18.91
N ASN A 11 13.44 0.89 -19.01
CA ASN A 11 12.98 1.71 -17.90
C ASN A 11 11.45 1.54 -17.74
N ILE A 12 10.88 1.95 -16.61
CA ILE A 12 9.44 1.83 -16.35
C ILE A 12 8.59 2.58 -17.39
N ASN A 13 9.05 3.76 -17.81
CA ASN A 13 8.39 4.58 -18.83
C ASN A 13 8.41 3.89 -20.21
N ASP A 14 9.57 3.35 -20.59
CA ASP A 14 9.73 2.67 -21.89
C ASP A 14 8.95 1.35 -21.91
N LEU A 15 8.95 0.63 -20.79
CA LEU A 15 8.15 -0.56 -20.59
C LEU A 15 6.66 -0.22 -20.77
N TYR A 16 6.18 0.83 -20.10
CA TYR A 16 4.80 1.29 -20.23
C TYR A 16 4.46 1.74 -21.67
N ALA A 17 5.40 2.34 -22.40
CA ALA A 17 5.21 2.70 -23.81
C ALA A 17 5.10 1.46 -24.71
N SER A 18 5.87 0.41 -24.43
CA SER A 18 5.90 -0.83 -25.21
C SER A 18 4.67 -1.73 -25.03
N LEU A 19 3.91 -1.54 -23.95
CA LEU A 19 2.78 -2.40 -23.61
C LEU A 19 1.49 -2.02 -24.34
N LYS A 20 0.74 -3.04 -24.78
CA LYS A 20 -0.66 -2.87 -25.19
C LYS A 20 -1.50 -2.54 -23.95
N LYS A 21 -2.24 -1.44 -24.05
CA LYS A 21 -3.13 -0.92 -22.99
C LYS A 21 -4.57 -1.30 -23.29
N LYS A 22 -5.32 -1.63 -22.24
CA LYS A 22 -6.77 -1.78 -22.35
C LYS A 22 -7.39 -0.45 -22.78
N ARG A 23 -8.27 -0.48 -23.78
CA ARG A 23 -8.97 0.71 -24.29
C ARG A 23 -10.07 1.16 -23.31
N GLY A 24 -10.38 2.46 -23.29
CA GLY A 24 -11.50 3.02 -22.52
C GLY A 24 -11.14 3.50 -21.11
N LYS A 25 -12.10 3.44 -20.19
CA LYS A 25 -11.98 3.90 -18.79
C LYS A 25 -11.59 2.77 -17.82
N ALA A 26 -10.78 1.82 -18.27
CA ALA A 26 -10.33 0.73 -17.40
C ALA A 26 -9.47 1.28 -16.24
N LYS A 27 -9.73 0.78 -15.02
CA LYS A 27 -8.93 1.11 -13.81
C LYS A 27 -7.51 0.53 -13.92
N ILE A 28 -7.40 -0.64 -14.54
CA ILE A 28 -6.14 -1.34 -14.84
C ILE A 28 -5.81 -1.10 -16.32
N LEU A 29 -4.68 -0.44 -16.57
CA LEU A 29 -4.25 -0.07 -17.92
C LEU A 29 -3.53 -1.24 -18.61
N SER A 30 -2.60 -1.88 -17.90
CA SER A 30 -1.85 -3.03 -18.39
C SER A 30 -1.19 -3.77 -17.22
N SER A 31 -0.85 -5.04 -17.42
CA SER A 31 -0.05 -5.83 -16.48
C SER A 31 0.97 -6.67 -17.25
N VAL A 32 2.16 -6.83 -16.68
CA VAL A 32 3.28 -7.50 -17.32
C VAL A 32 4.16 -8.21 -16.30
N ILE A 33 4.70 -9.38 -16.66
CA ILE A 33 5.71 -10.06 -15.86
C ILE A 33 7.10 -9.69 -16.40
N VAL A 34 7.96 -9.20 -15.52
CA VAL A 34 9.32 -8.76 -15.82
C VAL A 34 10.35 -9.47 -14.95
N GLY A 35 11.58 -9.57 -15.42
CA GLY A 35 12.72 -9.96 -14.60
C GLY A 35 13.33 -8.73 -13.93
N ILE A 36 13.53 -8.76 -12.61
CA ILE A 36 14.17 -7.67 -11.85
C ILE A 36 15.68 -7.94 -11.69
N GLY A 37 16.09 -9.21 -11.63
CA GLY A 37 17.49 -9.58 -11.41
C GLY A 37 17.68 -11.08 -11.23
N PHE A 38 18.80 -11.44 -10.62
CA PHE A 38 19.12 -12.79 -10.21
C PHE A 38 19.16 -12.85 -8.68
N ASP A 39 18.66 -13.95 -8.13
CA ASP A 39 18.74 -14.26 -6.72
C ASP A 39 20.17 -14.71 -6.35
N GLU A 40 20.47 -14.85 -5.05
CA GLU A 40 21.79 -15.30 -4.56
C GLU A 40 22.19 -16.67 -5.15
N ASN A 41 21.19 -17.48 -5.50
CA ASN A 41 21.34 -18.80 -6.14
C ASN A 41 21.44 -18.73 -7.69
N GLY A 42 21.53 -17.55 -8.29
CA GLY A 42 21.58 -17.37 -9.75
C GLY A 42 20.23 -17.55 -10.47
N ASN A 43 19.14 -17.69 -9.73
CA ASN A 43 17.79 -17.85 -10.30
C ASN A 43 17.21 -16.50 -10.75
N LYS A 44 16.54 -16.46 -11.90
CA LYS A 44 15.89 -15.23 -12.39
C LYS A 44 14.70 -14.86 -11.51
N VAL A 45 14.79 -13.74 -10.80
CA VAL A 45 13.69 -13.19 -10.01
C VAL A 45 12.71 -12.50 -10.95
N LYS A 46 11.49 -13.04 -10.99
CA LYS A 46 10.37 -12.48 -11.74
C LYS A 46 9.48 -11.67 -10.81
N ALA A 47 8.88 -10.64 -11.36
CA ALA A 47 7.86 -9.86 -10.69
C ALA A 47 6.79 -9.44 -11.67
N LYS A 48 5.58 -9.24 -11.17
CA LYS A 48 4.45 -8.71 -11.91
C LYS A 48 4.36 -7.21 -11.67
N ILE A 49 4.35 -6.43 -12.73
CA ILE A 49 4.09 -4.99 -12.69
C ILE A 49 2.66 -4.75 -13.16
N VAL A 50 1.90 -3.99 -12.38
CA VAL A 50 0.53 -3.59 -12.68
C VAL A 50 0.47 -2.07 -12.83
N PHE A 51 0.03 -1.62 -13.99
CA PHE A 51 -0.16 -0.20 -14.29
C PHE A 51 -1.63 0.17 -14.08
N LEU A 52 -1.84 1.13 -13.20
CA LEU A 52 -3.14 1.67 -12.82
C LEU A 52 -3.31 3.08 -13.35
N ARG A 53 -4.56 3.42 -13.64
CA ARG A 53 -4.92 4.81 -13.93
C ARG A 53 -4.90 5.63 -12.65
N ASP A 54 -4.23 6.79 -12.70
CA ASP A 54 -4.33 7.77 -11.63
C ASP A 54 -5.64 8.57 -11.80
N ASN A 55 -6.51 8.49 -10.79
CA ASN A 55 -7.76 9.25 -10.77
C ASN A 55 -7.54 10.72 -10.37
N ASN A 56 -6.46 11.01 -9.66
CA ASN A 56 -6.15 12.36 -9.18
C ASN A 56 -5.40 13.17 -10.25
N ARG A 57 -4.58 12.49 -11.08
CA ARG A 57 -3.85 13.10 -12.20
C ARG A 57 -4.16 12.36 -13.49
N SER A 58 -5.06 12.93 -14.31
CA SER A 58 -5.63 12.28 -15.51
C SER A 58 -4.63 11.79 -16.55
N HIS A 59 -3.44 12.39 -16.62
CA HIS A 59 -2.36 12.05 -17.56
C HIS A 59 -1.28 11.12 -16.99
N ASN A 60 -1.33 10.83 -15.69
CA ASN A 60 -0.35 9.99 -15.03
C ASN A 60 -0.90 8.59 -14.77
N TYR A 61 0.02 7.70 -14.42
CA TYR A 61 -0.27 6.33 -14.05
C TYR A 61 0.41 6.00 -12.73
N LEU A 62 -0.20 5.10 -11.96
CA LEU A 62 0.40 4.51 -10.77
C LEU A 62 0.92 3.12 -11.12
N THR A 63 2.08 2.76 -10.60
CA THR A 63 2.69 1.45 -10.85
C THR A 63 2.80 0.68 -9.55
N LEU A 64 2.25 -0.53 -9.53
CA LEU A 64 2.41 -1.48 -8.44
C LEU A 64 3.30 -2.64 -8.89
N ILE A 65 4.08 -3.19 -7.97
CA ILE A 65 4.96 -4.33 -8.23
C ILE A 65 4.69 -5.44 -7.23
N SER A 66 4.56 -6.67 -7.73
CA SER A 66 4.34 -7.86 -6.91
C SER A 66 5.39 -8.90 -7.25
N THR A 67 6.01 -9.49 -6.22
CA THR A 67 6.89 -10.66 -6.39
C THR A 67 6.09 -11.92 -6.70
N ASP A 68 4.86 -12.01 -6.17
CA ASP A 68 3.93 -13.08 -6.52
C ASP A 68 3.32 -12.85 -7.91
N ILE A 69 3.70 -13.74 -8.84
CA ILE A 69 3.24 -13.71 -10.24
C ILE A 69 1.90 -14.43 -10.45
N THR A 70 1.50 -15.28 -9.49
CA THR A 70 0.27 -16.09 -9.52
C THR A 70 -0.97 -15.27 -9.18
N LEU A 71 -0.81 -14.17 -8.44
CA LEU A 71 -1.90 -13.31 -8.03
C LEU A 71 -2.55 -12.59 -9.22
N ASN A 72 -3.87 -12.49 -9.15
CA ASN A 72 -4.64 -11.69 -10.09
C ASN A 72 -4.37 -10.20 -9.86
N ASP A 73 -4.51 -9.39 -10.91
CA ASP A 73 -4.19 -7.96 -10.86
C ASP A 73 -5.05 -7.23 -9.80
N GLU A 74 -6.31 -7.65 -9.63
CA GLU A 74 -7.23 -7.06 -8.65
C GLU A 74 -6.84 -7.36 -7.20
N GLU A 75 -6.36 -8.57 -6.91
CA GLU A 75 -5.92 -8.95 -5.57
C GLU A 75 -4.63 -8.20 -5.18
N ILE A 76 -3.71 -8.00 -6.15
CA ILE A 76 -2.53 -7.14 -5.94
C ILE A 76 -2.99 -5.72 -5.53
N ILE A 77 -3.94 -5.14 -6.27
CA ILE A 77 -4.48 -3.81 -5.95
C ILE A 77 -5.12 -3.81 -4.56
N ARG A 78 -5.91 -4.84 -4.22
CA ARG A 78 -6.59 -4.95 -2.93
C ARG A 78 -5.60 -5.00 -1.76
N ILE A 79 -4.53 -5.77 -1.88
CA ILE A 79 -3.46 -5.85 -0.88
C ILE A 79 -2.79 -4.47 -0.72
N TYR A 80 -2.51 -3.79 -1.84
CA TYR A 80 -1.94 -2.46 -1.82
C TYR A 80 -2.87 -1.41 -1.19
N VAL A 81 -4.18 -1.49 -1.44
CA VAL A 81 -5.17 -0.61 -0.80
C VAL A 81 -5.18 -0.82 0.70
N LYS A 82 -5.15 -2.07 1.19
CA LYS A 82 -5.03 -2.36 2.63
C LYS A 82 -3.74 -1.79 3.22
N ARG A 83 -2.65 -1.77 2.46
CA ARG A 83 -1.37 -1.20 2.93
C ARG A 83 -1.42 0.32 3.06
N TRP A 84 -2.21 1.00 2.22
CA TRP A 84 -2.40 2.45 2.30
C TRP A 84 -2.98 2.92 3.63
N ASP A 85 -3.69 2.05 4.36
CA ASP A 85 -4.19 2.36 5.70
C ASP A 85 -3.06 2.78 6.66
N ILE A 86 -1.83 2.29 6.47
CA ILE A 86 -0.66 2.68 7.26
C ILE A 86 -0.26 4.13 6.99
N GLU A 87 -0.40 4.62 5.76
CA GLU A 87 -0.12 6.03 5.47
C GLU A 87 -1.16 6.95 6.10
N VAL A 88 -2.43 6.52 6.10
CA VAL A 88 -3.51 7.23 6.80
C VAL A 88 -3.25 7.24 8.30
N PHE A 89 -2.77 6.13 8.87
CA PHE A 89 -2.30 6.06 10.26
C PHE A 89 -1.25 7.13 10.53
N PHE A 90 -0.14 7.15 9.78
CA PHE A 90 0.93 8.11 10.04
C PHE A 90 0.48 9.56 9.84
N LYS A 91 -0.31 9.84 8.80
CA LYS A 91 -0.87 11.17 8.56
C LYS A 91 -1.74 11.65 9.72
N MET A 92 -2.55 10.77 10.31
CA MET A 92 -3.39 11.10 11.46
C MET A 92 -2.55 11.31 12.72
N ASN A 93 -1.54 10.48 12.97
CA ASN A 93 -0.64 10.65 14.12
C ASN A 93 0.12 11.97 14.05
N GLU A 94 0.61 12.35 12.87
CA GLU A 94 1.34 13.60 12.67
C GLU A 94 0.42 14.83 12.75
N SER A 95 -0.72 14.81 12.05
CA SER A 95 -1.60 16.00 11.93
C SER A 95 -2.54 16.18 13.11
N PHE A 96 -3.16 15.09 13.59
CA PHE A 96 -4.25 15.13 14.57
C PHE A 96 -3.77 14.89 16.00
N LEU A 97 -2.80 13.98 16.16
CA LEU A 97 -2.18 13.69 17.46
C LEU A 97 -0.86 14.44 17.68
N LYS A 98 -0.51 15.35 16.74
CA LYS A 98 0.64 16.26 16.82
C LYS A 98 1.93 15.61 17.31
N LEU A 99 2.17 14.36 16.87
CA LEU A 99 3.29 13.53 17.30
C LEU A 99 4.65 14.26 17.28
N GLY A 100 4.88 15.14 16.30
CA GLY A 100 6.13 15.90 16.15
C GLY A 100 6.16 17.29 16.80
N LYS A 101 5.02 17.83 17.28
CA LYS A 101 4.96 19.20 17.82
C LYS A 101 4.65 19.27 19.31
N GLU A 102 3.99 18.27 19.89
CA GLU A 102 3.58 18.30 21.30
C GLU A 102 4.71 17.94 22.27
N PHE A 103 5.71 17.16 21.83
CA PHE A 103 6.71 16.60 22.72
C PHE A 103 8.14 16.82 22.19
N GLN A 104 8.93 17.61 22.92
CA GLN A 104 10.34 17.86 22.64
C GLN A 104 11.16 17.44 23.85
N SER A 105 11.51 16.15 23.93
CA SER A 105 12.41 15.63 24.96
C SER A 105 13.77 15.29 24.38
N CYS A 106 14.83 15.51 25.15
CA CYS A 106 16.20 15.13 24.78
C CYS A 106 16.53 13.66 25.15
N SER A 107 15.70 13.00 25.97
CA SER A 107 15.88 11.61 26.38
C SER A 107 15.19 10.64 25.40
N TYR A 108 15.92 9.60 24.99
CA TYR A 108 15.43 8.57 24.08
C TYR A 108 14.26 7.77 24.67
N ASP A 109 14.35 7.36 25.94
CA ASP A 109 13.29 6.59 26.62
C ASP A 109 11.97 7.37 26.65
N SER A 110 12.09 8.69 26.84
CA SER A 110 10.96 9.60 26.85
C SER A 110 10.30 9.71 25.47
N MET A 111 11.08 9.71 24.39
CA MET A 111 10.56 9.69 23.01
C MET A 111 9.83 8.39 22.71
N VAL A 112 10.41 7.24 23.11
CA VAL A 112 9.78 5.92 22.90
C VAL A 112 8.47 5.81 23.66
N ALA A 113 8.42 6.26 24.91
CA ALA A 113 7.20 6.29 25.72
C ALA A 113 6.13 7.16 25.06
N HIS A 114 6.48 8.38 24.64
CA HIS A 114 5.56 9.29 23.96
C HIS A 114 4.97 8.68 22.67
N THR A 115 5.82 8.14 21.79
CA THR A 115 5.37 7.50 20.55
C THR A 115 4.43 6.32 20.82
N SER A 116 4.74 5.50 21.84
CA SER A 116 3.90 4.36 22.24
C SER A 116 2.51 4.80 22.73
N ILE A 117 2.45 5.89 23.51
CA ILE A 117 1.19 6.47 24.00
C ILE A 117 0.37 7.01 22.84
N VAL A 118 0.97 7.77 21.92
CA VAL A 118 0.28 8.35 20.77
C VAL A 118 -0.29 7.25 19.86
N PHE A 119 0.48 6.19 19.61
CA PHE A 119 0.01 5.05 18.82
C PHE A 119 -1.13 4.29 19.50
N THR A 120 -1.03 4.06 20.82
CA THR A 120 -2.11 3.43 21.60
C THR A 120 -3.39 4.27 21.57
N LYS A 121 -3.26 5.59 21.71
CA LYS A 121 -4.37 6.54 21.62
C LYS A 121 -5.05 6.50 20.25
N TYR A 122 -4.28 6.40 19.16
CA TYR A 122 -4.85 6.22 17.82
C TYR A 122 -5.65 4.91 17.72
N ILE A 123 -5.12 3.80 18.24
CA ILE A 123 -5.78 2.49 18.20
C ILE A 123 -7.13 2.55 18.94
N MET A 124 -7.16 3.14 20.13
CA MET A 124 -8.41 3.35 20.89
C MET A 124 -9.43 4.17 20.10
N LEU A 125 -9.01 5.29 19.49
CA LEU A 125 -9.89 6.13 18.67
C LEU A 125 -10.42 5.40 17.43
N LEU A 126 -9.59 4.57 16.81
CA LEU A 126 -9.97 3.78 15.64
C LEU A 126 -11.00 2.70 16.00
N ILE A 127 -10.84 2.03 17.15
CA ILE A 127 -11.82 1.06 17.67
C ILE A 127 -13.16 1.76 17.91
N GLU A 128 -13.15 2.91 18.57
CA GLU A 128 -14.37 3.67 18.85
C GLU A 128 -15.07 4.14 17.57
N ASN A 129 -14.31 4.64 16.59
CA ASN A 129 -14.87 5.04 15.29
C ASN A 129 -15.48 3.86 14.53
N ARG A 130 -14.94 2.65 14.67
CA ARG A 130 -15.54 1.43 14.10
C ARG A 130 -16.84 1.07 14.82
N ASN A 131 -16.86 1.11 16.14
CA ASN A 131 -18.05 0.86 16.97
C ASN A 131 -19.20 1.81 16.61
N ILE A 132 -18.91 3.10 16.42
CA ILE A 132 -19.92 4.12 16.08
C ILE A 132 -20.45 3.95 14.65
N LYS A 133 -19.59 3.60 13.69
CA LYS A 133 -19.99 3.42 12.28
C LYS A 133 -20.68 2.10 12.00
N ASP A 134 -20.48 1.11 12.87
CA ASP A 134 -20.89 -0.27 12.65
C ASP A 134 -21.70 -0.79 13.84
N LEU A 135 -22.86 -0.15 14.08
CA LEU A 135 -23.81 -0.52 15.14
C LEU A 135 -24.20 -2.02 15.10
N ARG A 136 -24.01 -2.70 13.96
CA ARG A 136 -24.28 -4.13 13.74
C ARG A 136 -23.22 -5.07 14.35
N THR A 137 -21.98 -4.63 14.51
CA THR A 137 -20.88 -5.52 14.91
C THR A 137 -20.82 -5.73 16.43
N ILE A 138 -21.28 -4.75 17.23
CA ILE A 138 -21.44 -4.90 18.69
C ILE A 138 -22.46 -6.01 19.00
N ALA A 139 -23.58 -6.05 18.28
CA ALA A 139 -24.58 -7.11 18.44
C ALA A 139 -24.02 -8.51 18.12
N GLY A 140 -23.11 -8.62 17.14
CA GLY A 140 -22.42 -9.88 16.81
C GLY A 140 -21.42 -10.34 17.88
N LEU A 141 -20.73 -9.41 18.54
CA LEU A 141 -19.84 -9.70 19.67
C LEU A 141 -20.62 -10.28 20.85
N PHE A 142 -21.76 -9.67 21.21
CA PHE A 142 -22.63 -10.19 22.27
C PHE A 142 -23.33 -11.50 21.87
N PHE A 143 -23.71 -11.67 20.61
CA PHE A 143 -24.29 -12.92 20.11
C PHE A 143 -23.28 -14.08 20.12
N SER A 144 -21.98 -13.83 19.94
CA SER A 144 -20.95 -14.88 20.05
C SER A 144 -20.62 -15.28 21.50
N MET A 145 -21.10 -14.48 22.46
CA MET A 145 -20.87 -14.69 23.89
C MET A 145 -22.08 -15.33 24.60
N LEU A 146 -23.19 -15.52 23.88
CA LEU A 146 -24.44 -16.11 24.36
C LEU A 146 -24.66 -17.46 23.67
#